data_AF-A0A534CMR0-F1
#
_entry.id   AF-A0A534CMR0-F1
#
_cell.length_a   1.000
_cell.length_b   1.000
_cell.length_c   1.000
_cell.angle_alpha   90.00
_cell.angle_beta   90.00
_cell.angle_gamma   90.00
#
_symmetry.space_group_name_H-M   'P 1'
#
loop_
_entity.id
_entity.type
_entity.pdbx_description
1 polymer ?
#
loop_
_entity_poly.entity_id
_entity_poly.type
_entity_poly.pdbx_seq_one_letter_code
_entity_poly.pdbx_strand_id
1 'polypeptide(L)'
;GQTEIAVDTHIFRVANRTGLAPGNTPREVEDALVANTPPEFRKDAHHWLILHGRYVCTARKPACPTCIIRDLCKYRHKTPAKPVRRKGGGLARPIRGQRGARVRAERGRRQRRAQA
;
A
#
# COMPACT_ATOMS: atom_id res chain seq x y z
N GLY A 1 32.51 -14.10 -14.93
CA GLY A 1 31.37 -13.99 -14.02
C GLY A 1 30.37 -13.07 -14.64
N GLN A 2 29.24 -13.59 -15.12
CA GLN A 2 28.12 -12.76 -15.55
C GLN A 2 27.24 -12.57 -14.31
N THR A 3 27.18 -11.36 -13.76
CA THR A 3 26.21 -11.09 -12.70
C THR A 3 24.81 -11.02 -13.30
N GLU A 4 23.91 -11.82 -12.73
CA GLU A 4 22.56 -12.00 -13.28
C GLU A 4 21.66 -10.78 -13.04
N ILE A 5 22.01 -9.90 -12.08
CA ILE A 5 21.27 -8.68 -11.74
C ILE A 5 22.25 -7.51 -11.66
N ALA A 6 22.37 -6.73 -12.73
CA ALA A 6 23.17 -5.51 -12.69
C ALA A 6 22.52 -4.46 -11.78
N VAL A 7 23.27 -3.86 -10.86
CA VAL A 7 22.76 -2.83 -9.93
C VAL A 7 23.12 -1.44 -10.44
N ASP A 8 22.11 -0.63 -10.75
CA ASP A 8 22.25 0.79 -11.07
C ASP A 8 21.80 1.69 -9.89
N THR A 9 21.77 3.00 -10.10
CA THR A 9 21.33 3.96 -9.07
C THR A 9 19.84 3.83 -8.70
N HIS A 10 19.01 3.27 -9.59
CA HIS A 10 17.59 3.07 -9.37
C HIS A 10 17.36 1.83 -8.50
N ILE A 11 17.96 0.71 -8.88
CA ILE A 11 17.92 -0.57 -8.17
C ILE A 11 18.55 -0.40 -6.79
N PHE A 12 19.71 0.23 -6.68
CA PHE A 12 20.37 0.48 -5.39
C PHE A 12 19.47 1.23 -4.40
N ARG A 13 18.76 2.26 -4.88
CA ARG A 13 17.80 3.01 -4.08
C ARG A 13 16.58 2.17 -3.70
N VAL A 14 16.02 1.41 -4.64
CA VAL A 14 14.85 0.56 -4.39
C VAL A 14 15.19 -0.52 -3.39
N ALA A 15 16.30 -1.23 -3.56
CA ALA A 15 16.76 -2.30 -2.68
C ALA A 15 16.92 -1.82 -1.23
N ASN A 16 17.59 -0.69 -1.03
CA ASN A 16 17.79 -0.09 0.29
C ASN A 16 16.49 0.45 0.92
N ARG A 17 15.61 1.10 0.14
CA ARG A 17 14.35 1.65 0.67
C ARG A 17 13.34 0.56 1.03
N THR A 18 13.19 -0.42 0.16
CA THR A 18 12.25 -1.54 0.38
C THR A 18 12.73 -2.48 1.48
N GLY A 19 14.06 -2.56 1.67
CA GLY A 19 14.69 -3.53 2.56
C GLY A 19 14.83 -4.92 1.92
N LEU A 20 14.74 -5.00 0.59
CA LEU A 20 14.96 -6.24 -0.18
C LEU A 20 16.42 -6.72 -0.10
N ALA A 21 17.35 -5.78 -0.20
CA ALA A 21 18.78 -6.03 -0.13
C ALA A 21 19.48 -4.75 0.35
N PRO A 22 19.53 -4.51 1.67
CA PRO A 22 20.24 -3.36 2.21
C PRO A 22 21.75 -3.57 2.04
N GLY A 23 22.44 -2.55 1.53
CA GLY A 23 23.88 -2.60 1.29
C GLY A 23 24.43 -1.20 1.03
N ASN A 24 25.68 -0.98 1.42
CA ASN A 24 26.35 0.31 1.29
C ASN A 24 27.01 0.46 -0.07
N THR A 25 27.43 -0.65 -0.68
CA THR A 25 28.06 -0.67 -1.99
C THR A 25 27.13 -1.33 -3.03
N PRO A 26 27.22 -0.94 -4.32
CA PRO A 26 26.48 -1.62 -5.38
C PRO A 26 26.76 -3.12 -5.42
N ARG A 27 27.99 -3.52 -5.09
CA ARG A 27 28.41 -4.92 -5.08
C ARG A 27 27.72 -5.73 -3.97
N GLU A 28 27.66 -5.19 -2.76
CA GLU A 28 26.91 -5.83 -1.66
C GLU A 28 25.43 -6.00 -2.01
N VAL A 29 24.83 -4.99 -2.62
CA VAL A 29 23.42 -5.05 -3.04
C VAL A 29 23.22 -6.08 -4.14
N GLU A 30 24.15 -6.19 -5.08
CA GLU A 30 24.13 -7.20 -6.15
C GLU A 30 24.17 -8.62 -5.58
N ASP A 31 25.15 -8.90 -4.71
CA ASP A 31 25.31 -10.21 -4.10
C ASP A 31 24.08 -10.57 -3.21
N ALA A 32 23.54 -9.61 -2.47
CA ALA A 32 22.33 -9.79 -1.67
C ALA A 32 21.06 -10.00 -2.52
N LEU A 33 20.92 -9.30 -3.65
CA LEU A 33 19.80 -9.51 -4.57
C LEU A 33 19.84 -10.89 -5.21
N VAL A 34 21.02 -11.37 -5.59
CA VAL A 34 21.20 -12.73 -6.14
C VAL A 34 20.90 -13.80 -5.10
N ALA A 35 21.27 -13.57 -3.83
CA ALA A 35 20.99 -14.49 -2.72
C ALA A 35 19.49 -14.55 -2.37
N ASN A 36 18.79 -13.40 -2.41
CA ASN A 36 17.37 -13.31 -2.04
C ASN A 36 16.41 -13.63 -3.20
N THR A 37 16.88 -13.63 -4.45
CA THR A 37 16.03 -13.84 -5.63
C THR A 37 16.24 -15.25 -6.20
N PRO A 38 15.18 -16.06 -6.33
CA PRO A 38 15.27 -17.37 -6.98
C PRO A 38 15.83 -17.26 -8.41
N PRO A 39 16.61 -18.25 -8.89
CA PRO A 39 17.29 -18.19 -10.19
C PRO A 39 16.38 -17.88 -11.38
N GLU A 40 15.18 -18.43 -11.38
CA GLU A 40 14.17 -18.24 -12.43
C GLU A 40 13.74 -16.77 -12.62
N PHE A 41 13.79 -15.96 -11.57
CA PHE A 41 13.33 -14.58 -11.61
C PHE A 41 14.45 -13.56 -11.78
N ARG A 42 15.73 -13.95 -11.80
CA ARG A 42 16.85 -12.98 -11.73
C ARG A 42 16.89 -12.01 -12.91
N LYS A 43 16.72 -12.53 -14.13
CA LYS A 43 16.71 -11.70 -15.36
C LYS A 43 15.54 -10.72 -15.38
N ASP A 44 14.36 -11.15 -14.92
CA ASP A 44 13.17 -10.30 -14.91
C ASP A 44 13.19 -9.33 -13.74
N ALA A 45 13.74 -9.74 -12.58
CA ALA A 45 13.89 -8.92 -11.40
C ALA A 45 14.71 -7.66 -11.69
N HIS A 46 15.78 -7.76 -12.51
CA HIS A 46 16.52 -6.59 -12.96
C HIS A 46 15.59 -5.56 -13.65
N HIS A 47 14.82 -5.99 -14.65
CA HIS A 47 13.89 -5.14 -15.38
C HIS A 47 12.76 -4.59 -14.49
N TRP A 48 12.22 -5.40 -13.58
CA TRP A 48 11.18 -4.94 -12.67
C TRP A 48 11.69 -3.87 -11.69
N LEU A 49 12.88 -4.08 -11.11
CA LEU A 49 13.45 -3.16 -10.15
C LEU A 49 13.86 -1.83 -10.79
N ILE A 50 14.44 -1.85 -12.00
CA ILE A 50 14.80 -0.62 -12.72
C ILE A 50 13.56 0.19 -13.11
N LEU A 51 12.52 -0.47 -13.66
CA LEU A 51 11.26 0.20 -14.02
C LEU A 51 10.57 0.77 -12.78
N HIS A 52 10.54 0.00 -11.70
CA HIS A 52 9.97 0.45 -10.44
C HIS A 52 10.72 1.67 -9.87
N GLY A 53 12.05 1.64 -9.88
CA GLY A 53 12.88 2.75 -9.44
C GLY A 53 12.72 4.01 -10.30
N ARG A 54 12.50 3.84 -11.61
CA ARG A 54 12.34 4.94 -12.56
C ARG A 54 10.97 5.62 -12.48
N TYR A 55 9.89 4.85 -12.39
CA TYR A 55 8.53 5.38 -12.51
C TYR A 55 7.77 5.52 -11.18
N VAL A 56 8.08 4.69 -10.18
CA VAL A 56 7.31 4.64 -8.92
C VAL A 56 8.15 5.13 -7.74
N CYS A 57 9.29 4.49 -7.48
CA CYS A 57 10.17 4.79 -6.35
C CYS A 57 11.23 5.85 -6.72
N THR A 58 10.76 7.02 -7.15
CA THR A 58 11.62 8.13 -7.56
C THR A 58 12.43 8.69 -6.37
N ALA A 59 13.58 9.32 -6.67
CA ALA A 59 14.50 9.81 -5.65
C ALA A 59 13.88 10.85 -4.71
N ARG A 60 13.15 11.84 -5.26
CA ARG A 60 12.63 12.97 -4.50
C ARG A 60 11.27 12.67 -3.83
N LYS A 61 10.24 12.35 -4.63
CA LYS A 61 8.88 12.14 -4.14
C LYS A 61 8.32 10.82 -4.67
N PRO A 62 8.56 9.70 -3.95
CA PRO A 62 8.12 8.39 -4.42
C PRO A 62 6.59 8.33 -4.44
N ALA A 63 6.04 7.64 -5.44
CA ALA A 63 4.61 7.44 -5.61
C ALA A 63 4.09 6.31 -4.69
N CYS A 64 4.38 6.39 -3.39
CA CYS A 64 3.98 5.38 -2.41
C CYS A 64 2.47 5.08 -2.39
N PRO A 65 1.55 6.05 -2.55
CA PRO A 65 0.12 5.76 -2.54
C PRO A 65 -0.36 4.82 -3.65
N THR A 66 0.34 4.80 -4.79
CA THR A 66 0.03 3.97 -5.96
C THR A 66 1.02 2.80 -6.10
N CYS A 67 1.92 2.63 -5.13
CA CYS A 67 2.94 1.60 -5.17
C CYS A 67 2.33 0.23 -4.81
N ILE A 68 2.56 -0.75 -5.69
CA ILE A 68 2.06 -2.13 -5.57
C ILE A 68 2.61 -2.85 -4.33
N ILE A 69 3.84 -2.54 -3.94
CA ILE A 69 4.56 -3.18 -2.82
C ILE A 69 4.60 -2.29 -1.57
N ARG A 70 3.66 -1.34 -1.45
CA ARG A 70 3.69 -0.33 -0.38
C ARG A 70 3.61 -0.97 1.01
N ASP A 71 2.79 -1.98 1.17
CA ASP A 71 2.56 -2.75 2.40
C ASP A 71 3.82 -3.52 2.83
N LEU A 72 4.55 -4.12 1.89
CA LEU A 72 5.78 -4.88 2.15
C LEU A 72 7.02 -3.99 2.33
N CYS A 73 7.01 -2.78 1.76
CA CYS A 73 8.15 -1.88 1.77
C CYS A 73 8.47 -1.35 3.19
N LYS A 74 9.72 -1.49 3.65
CA LYS A 74 10.18 -1.02 4.98
C LYS A 74 10.57 0.45 5.05
N TYR A 75 10.37 1.23 3.98
CA TYR A 75 10.74 2.64 3.93
C TYR A 75 9.96 3.48 4.96
N ARG A 76 10.65 4.26 5.79
CA ARG A 76 10.01 5.08 6.85
C ARG A 76 9.30 6.32 6.33
N HIS A 77 9.86 7.00 5.33
CA HIS A 77 9.33 8.27 4.82
C HIS A 77 8.38 8.08 3.63
N LYS A 78 7.36 7.23 3.77
CA LYS A 78 6.39 6.99 2.70
C LYS A 78 5.56 8.24 2.40
N THR A 79 5.38 8.53 1.11
CA THR A 79 4.48 9.62 0.69
C THR A 79 3.05 9.31 1.14
N PRO A 80 2.40 10.20 1.92
CA PRO A 80 1.02 9.99 2.36
C PRO A 80 0.06 10.10 1.16
N ALA A 81 -1.05 9.36 1.23
CA ALA A 81 -2.11 9.49 0.25
C ALA A 81 -2.77 10.87 0.39
N LYS A 82 -2.98 11.58 -0.72
CA LYS A 82 -3.77 12.82 -0.70
C LYS A 82 -5.20 12.44 -0.31
N PRO A 83 -5.81 13.11 0.68
CA PRO A 83 -7.20 12.83 1.02
C PRO A 83 -8.05 13.12 -0.21
N VAL A 84 -8.81 12.11 -0.66
CA VAL A 84 -9.73 12.26 -1.78
C VAL A 84 -10.83 13.22 -1.31
N ARG A 85 -10.81 14.45 -1.83
CA ARG A 85 -11.95 15.35 -1.66
C ARG A 85 -13.13 14.71 -2.38
N ARG A 86 -14.08 14.15 -1.62
CA ARG A 86 -15.36 13.70 -2.18
C ARG A 86 -15.99 14.93 -2.85
N LYS A 87 -16.09 14.93 -4.19
CA LYS A 87 -16.94 15.89 -4.90
C LYS A 87 -18.39 15.50 -4.58
N GLY A 88 -18.97 16.17 -3.59
CA GLY A 88 -20.33 15.93 -3.11
C GLY A 88 -20.43 16.14 -1.61
N GLY A 89 -21.00 17.27 -1.19
CA GLY A 89 -21.39 17.52 0.18
C GLY A 89 -22.41 16.47 0.64
N GLY A 90 -22.11 15.85 1.78
CA GLY A 90 -22.92 14.78 2.36
C GLY A 90 -22.06 14.02 3.34
N LEU A 91 -22.02 14.51 4.60
CA LEU A 91 -21.47 13.74 5.71
C LEU A 91 -22.19 12.38 5.70
N ALA A 92 -21.45 11.32 5.41
CA ALA A 92 -21.92 9.97 5.66
C ALA A 92 -22.28 9.93 7.16
N ARG A 93 -23.59 9.93 7.46
CA ARG A 93 -24.08 9.82 8.84
C ARG A 93 -23.41 8.59 9.46
N PRO A 94 -22.93 8.67 10.71
CA PRO A 94 -22.56 7.46 11.42
C PRO A 94 -23.79 6.55 11.43
N ILE A 95 -23.58 5.24 11.23
CA ILE A 95 -24.64 4.23 11.34
C ILE A 95 -25.02 4.11 12.83
N ARG A 96 -25.67 5.15 13.38
CA ARG A 96 -26.15 5.18 14.75
C ARG A 96 -27.55 4.60 14.77
N GLY A 97 -27.67 3.37 15.27
CA GLY A 97 -28.93 2.89 15.86
C GLY A 97 -29.96 2.26 14.93
N GLN A 98 -29.61 1.17 14.22
CA GLN A 98 -30.62 0.28 13.65
C GLN A 98 -31.09 -0.78 14.67
N ARG A 99 -31.59 -0.40 15.86
CA ARG A 99 -32.24 -1.37 16.77
C ARG A 99 -33.38 -0.82 17.66
N GLY A 100 -33.68 0.49 17.66
CA GLY A 100 -34.60 1.07 18.66
C GLY A 100 -36.00 1.51 18.19
N ALA A 101 -36.21 1.75 16.90
CA ALA A 101 -37.41 2.50 16.45
C ALA A 101 -38.70 1.66 16.31
N ARG A 102 -38.63 0.33 16.15
CA ARG A 102 -39.84 -0.49 15.96
C ARG A 102 -40.62 -0.75 17.25
N VAL A 103 -39.96 -0.83 18.41
CA VAL A 103 -40.61 -1.28 19.66
C VAL A 103 -41.59 -0.25 20.25
N ARG A 104 -41.44 1.06 19.97
CA ARG A 104 -42.37 2.09 20.48
C ARG A 104 -43.67 2.20 19.66
N ALA A 105 -43.64 1.88 18.36
CA ALA A 105 -44.80 2.00 17.47
C ALA A 105 -45.84 0.87 17.62
N GLU A 106 -45.45 -0.28 18.19
CA GLU A 106 -46.38 -1.40 18.44
C GLU A 106 -47.11 -1.30 19.79
N ARG A 107 -46.48 -0.71 20.81
CA ARG A 107 -47.11 -0.56 22.15
C ARG A 107 -48.29 0.43 22.13
N GLY A 108 -48.17 1.52 21.38
CA GLY A 108 -49.25 2.52 21.24
C GLY A 108 -50.47 2.03 20.46
N ARG A 109 -50.33 1.04 19.58
CA ARG A 109 -51.45 0.45 18.81
C ARG A 109 -52.18 -0.65 19.57
N ARG A 110 -51.51 -1.36 20.48
CA ARG A 110 -52.16 -2.32 21.38
C ARG A 110 -53.00 -1.63 22.46
N GLN A 111 -52.53 -0.51 23.02
CA GLN A 111 -53.30 0.23 24.04
C GLN A 111 -54.59 0.85 23.51
N ARG A 112 -54.63 1.30 22.26
CA ARG A 112 -55.85 1.87 21.64
C ARG A 112 -56.89 0.84 21.21
N ARG A 113 -56.51 -0.44 21.09
CA ARG A 113 -57.44 -1.56 20.81
C ARG A 113 -57.98 -2.23 22.08
N ALA A 114 -57.41 -1.96 23.24
CA ALA A 114 -57.88 -2.50 24.52
C ALA A 114 -58.87 -1.55 25.25
N GLN A 115 -59.16 -0.39 24.67
CA GLN A 115 -60.09 0.62 25.20
C GLN A 115 -61.27 0.89 24.24
N ALA A 116 -61.49 -0.01 23.28
CA ALA A 116 -62.62 -0.02 22.35
C ALA A 116 -63.39 -1.32 22.52
#